data_AF-A0A430G6Y6-F1
#
_entry.id   AF-A0A430G6Y6-F1
#
_cell.length_a   1.000
_cell.length_b   1.000
_cell.length_c   1.000
_cell.angle_alpha   90.00
_cell.angle_beta   90.00
_cell.angle_gamma   90.00
#
_symmetry.space_group_name_H-M   'P 1'
#
loop_
_entity.id
_entity.type
_entity.pdbx_description
1 polymer ?
#
loop_
_entity_poly.entity_id
_entity_poly.type
_entity_poly.pdbx_seq_one_letter_code
_entity_poly.pdbx_strand_id
1 'polypeptide(L)'
;MRILSNVLIALTLTASVAPAFAQEIIVTASRRGPEATGGYLADFSAIPTQRSIISLKRSADYAVQTVWIVGDTREAAKRAEELDATMRSVIGSAGKAGVELGIGNYVIEPLTLTNYKRLGYIGDGRPDTSRTNFLVKVRLTPGMDLAAAKAQIAKFVASVAKTGRTTLTVSGDPTLSMVNPDQYRGAIIDLIAADAAEQAKRFGTGYGVAVSGLDRPVEWARAGATEVFLYLPSTYTVRRD
;
A
#
# COMPACT_ATOMS: atom_id res chain seq x y z
N MET A 1 4.05 -66.25 7.67
CA MET A 1 5.25 -65.38 7.76
C MET A 1 5.18 -64.43 6.57
N ARG A 2 4.68 -63.21 6.80
CA ARG A 2 5.43 -61.94 6.99
C ARG A 2 5.99 -61.39 5.67
N ILE A 3 5.79 -60.16 5.21
CA ILE A 3 5.02 -58.95 5.61
C ILE A 3 4.82 -58.15 4.30
N LEU A 4 3.64 -57.59 4.09
CA LEU A 4 3.34 -56.60 3.04
C LEU A 4 3.98 -55.25 3.38
N SER A 5 4.70 -54.62 2.44
CA SER A 5 5.19 -53.24 2.57
C SER A 5 4.35 -52.30 1.71
N ASN A 6 3.37 -51.64 2.34
CA ASN A 6 2.66 -50.50 1.80
C ASN A 6 3.55 -49.25 1.90
N VAL A 7 3.93 -48.68 0.76
CA VAL A 7 4.57 -47.37 0.69
C VAL A 7 3.48 -46.31 0.57
N LEU A 8 3.28 -45.55 1.66
CA LEU A 8 2.38 -44.41 1.71
C LEU A 8 3.18 -43.16 1.30
N ILE A 9 2.92 -42.61 0.11
CA ILE A 9 3.48 -41.34 -0.34
C ILE A 9 2.66 -40.21 0.31
N ALA A 10 3.21 -39.58 1.34
CA ALA A 10 2.64 -38.39 1.96
C ALA A 10 2.94 -37.17 1.09
N LEU A 11 1.93 -36.70 0.34
CA LEU A 11 1.97 -35.43 -0.40
C LEU A 11 1.89 -34.27 0.61
N THR A 12 3.02 -33.65 0.91
CA THR A 12 3.09 -32.44 1.74
C THR A 12 2.60 -31.25 0.92
N LEU A 13 1.33 -30.88 1.11
CA LEU A 13 0.79 -29.62 0.62
C LEU A 13 1.42 -28.48 1.44
N THR A 14 2.43 -27.80 0.87
CA THR A 14 2.92 -26.54 1.43
C THR A 14 1.86 -25.47 1.22
N ALA A 15 0.94 -25.35 2.17
CA ALA A 15 0.07 -24.19 2.29
C ALA A 15 0.96 -22.97 2.60
N SER A 16 1.11 -22.06 1.65
CA SER A 16 1.68 -20.74 1.89
C SER A 16 0.71 -19.97 2.80
N VAL A 17 0.91 -20.07 4.11
CA VAL A 17 0.21 -19.24 5.09
C VAL A 17 0.73 -17.82 4.91
N ALA A 18 -0.01 -17.00 4.17
CA ALA A 18 0.21 -15.56 4.19
C ALA A 18 -0.07 -15.06 5.62
N PRO A 19 0.84 -14.32 6.26
CA PRO A 19 0.61 -13.84 7.62
C PRO A 19 -0.58 -12.87 7.63
N ALA A 20 -1.59 -13.20 8.44
CA ALA A 20 -2.89 -12.54 8.52
C ALA A 20 -2.89 -11.10 9.09
N PHE A 21 -1.72 -10.45 9.19
CA PHE A 21 -1.57 -9.07 9.66
C PHE A 21 -0.62 -8.24 8.78
N ALA A 22 -0.38 -8.66 7.54
CA ALA A 22 0.43 -7.88 6.60
C ALA A 22 -0.31 -6.57 6.23
N GLN A 23 0.02 -5.49 6.91
CA GLN A 23 -0.54 -4.16 6.65
C GLN A 23 0.02 -3.59 5.34
N GLU A 24 -0.85 -3.15 4.44
CA GLU A 24 -0.45 -2.48 3.20
C GLU A 24 -0.63 -0.97 3.30
N ILE A 25 0.31 -0.21 2.75
CA ILE A 25 0.39 1.25 2.87
C ILE A 25 0.53 1.97 1.53
N ILE A 26 -0.13 3.11 1.36
CA ILE A 26 0.07 4.01 0.21
C ILE A 26 1.30 4.91 0.42
N VAL A 27 2.10 5.08 -0.63
CA VAL A 27 3.31 5.91 -0.65
C VAL A 27 3.11 7.12 -1.57
N THR A 28 2.52 8.20 -1.05
CA THR A 28 2.27 9.45 -1.80
C THR A 28 3.38 10.50 -1.64
N ALA A 29 4.25 10.35 -0.64
CA ALA A 29 5.44 11.10 -0.20
C ALA A 29 5.49 11.02 1.34
N SER A 30 6.62 11.40 1.97
CA SER A 30 6.94 11.20 3.40
C SER A 30 5.75 11.30 4.37
N ARG A 31 5.73 10.43 5.40
CA ARG A 31 4.71 10.37 6.45
C ARG A 31 4.36 11.78 6.96
N ARG A 32 3.18 12.27 6.58
CA ARG A 32 2.56 13.45 7.19
C ARG A 32 2.08 13.03 8.58
N GLY A 33 2.67 13.62 9.63
CA GLY A 33 2.16 13.53 11.00
C GLY A 33 0.74 14.12 11.12
N PRO A 34 0.03 13.87 12.23
CA PRO A 34 -1.41 14.05 12.35
C PRO A 34 -1.82 15.52 12.23
N GLU A 35 -3.06 15.72 11.77
CA GLU A 35 -3.76 17.00 11.53
C GLU A 35 -3.62 17.59 10.11
N ALA A 36 -4.18 16.87 9.15
CA ALA A 36 -4.73 17.50 7.95
C ALA A 36 -6.12 18.08 8.27
N THR A 37 -6.15 19.28 8.87
CA THR A 37 -7.34 20.11 8.94
C THR A 37 -7.03 21.49 8.38
N GLY A 38 -7.71 21.88 7.29
CA GLY A 38 -7.82 23.28 6.87
C GLY A 38 -6.66 23.80 6.01
N GLY A 39 -7.00 24.56 4.98
CA GLY A 39 -6.05 25.09 3.99
C GLY A 39 -5.37 26.40 4.38
N TYR A 40 -4.58 26.88 3.40
CA TYR A 40 -3.85 28.15 3.33
C TYR A 40 -2.64 28.33 4.26
N LEU A 41 -1.46 28.11 3.65
CA LEU A 41 -0.21 28.87 3.81
C LEU A 41 -0.05 29.70 5.11
N ALA A 42 0.60 29.12 6.12
CA ALA A 42 1.45 29.77 7.14
C ALA A 42 1.72 28.69 8.19
N ASP A 43 2.88 28.05 8.23
CA ASP A 43 4.03 28.62 8.90
C ASP A 43 5.25 27.74 8.59
N PHE A 44 6.34 28.36 8.14
CA PHE A 44 7.59 27.70 7.76
C PHE A 44 8.40 27.24 8.99
N SER A 45 7.79 26.43 9.85
CA SER A 45 8.51 25.59 10.81
C SER A 45 8.29 24.11 10.48
N ALA A 46 8.44 23.78 9.19
CA ALA A 46 8.73 22.41 8.79
C ALA A 46 10.07 22.03 9.40
N ILE A 47 10.05 21.47 10.61
CA ILE A 47 11.11 20.61 11.11
C ILE A 47 11.43 19.69 9.92
N PRO A 48 12.65 19.70 9.36
CA PRO A 48 12.97 18.77 8.30
C PRO A 48 12.65 17.39 8.85
N THR A 49 11.62 16.74 8.30
CA THR A 49 11.26 15.38 8.69
C THR A 49 12.54 14.59 8.52
N GLN A 50 13.13 14.21 9.66
CA GLN A 50 14.49 13.72 9.80
C GLN A 50 14.55 12.35 9.13
N ARG A 51 14.61 12.34 7.79
CA ARG A 51 14.90 11.13 7.01
C ARG A 51 16.25 10.68 7.52
N SER A 52 16.27 9.52 8.18
CA SER A 52 17.53 8.93 8.59
C SER A 52 18.39 8.75 7.35
N ILE A 53 19.66 9.14 7.45
CA ILE A 53 20.63 9.00 6.36
C ILE A 53 20.73 7.52 5.95
N ILE A 54 20.51 6.63 6.93
CA ILE A 54 20.44 5.20 6.71
C ILE A 54 19.00 4.82 6.29
N SER A 55 18.88 4.37 5.05
CA SER A 55 17.63 3.87 4.50
C SER A 55 17.85 2.62 3.66
N LEU A 56 16.85 1.75 3.63
CA LEU A 56 16.79 0.57 2.78
C LEU A 56 15.92 0.89 1.56
N LYS A 57 16.52 0.87 0.37
CA LYS A 57 15.77 1.02 -0.89
C LYS A 57 15.13 -0.31 -1.28
N ARG A 58 13.82 -0.30 -1.57
CA ARG A 58 13.04 -1.46 -2.05
C ARG A 58 12.15 -1.07 -3.22
N SER A 59 11.84 -2.00 -4.10
CA SER A 59 10.73 -1.84 -5.04
C SER A 59 9.41 -1.90 -4.28
N ALA A 60 8.46 -1.05 -4.66
CA ALA A 60 7.08 -1.14 -4.20
C ALA A 60 6.44 -2.45 -4.69
N ASP A 61 5.48 -2.97 -3.95
CA ASP A 61 4.78 -4.20 -4.31
C ASP A 61 3.72 -3.96 -5.38
N TYR A 62 3.03 -2.81 -5.31
CA TYR A 62 1.97 -2.46 -6.25
C TYR A 62 2.03 -1.02 -6.71
N ALA A 63 1.50 -0.80 -7.91
CA ALA A 63 0.98 0.49 -8.35
C ALA A 63 -0.52 0.51 -8.04
N VAL A 64 -0.99 1.61 -7.45
CA VAL A 64 -2.35 1.75 -6.93
C VAL A 64 -2.98 3.00 -7.47
N GLN A 65 -4.23 2.91 -7.93
CA GLN A 65 -4.95 4.05 -8.48
C GLN A 65 -6.40 4.06 -8.01
N THR A 66 -6.92 5.25 -7.72
CA THR A 66 -8.30 5.43 -7.31
C THR A 66 -9.24 5.33 -8.51
N VAL A 67 -10.30 4.54 -8.36
CA VAL A 67 -11.38 4.43 -9.34
C VAL A 67 -12.68 4.84 -8.68
N TRP A 68 -13.44 5.69 -9.38
CA TRP A 68 -14.76 6.12 -8.98
C TRP A 68 -15.81 5.31 -9.72
N ILE A 69 -16.82 4.85 -8.99
CA ILE A 69 -18.08 4.42 -9.55
C ILE A 69 -19.11 5.51 -9.31
N VAL A 70 -19.86 5.86 -10.35
CA VAL A 70 -20.90 6.90 -10.31
C VAL A 70 -22.17 6.34 -10.91
N GLY A 71 -23.32 6.59 -10.29
CA GLY A 71 -24.64 6.22 -10.79
C GLY A 71 -25.52 7.45 -10.90
N ASP A 72 -26.09 7.68 -12.08
CA ASP A 72 -26.94 8.84 -12.39
C ASP A 72 -28.43 8.47 -12.55
N THR A 73 -28.85 7.33 -11.98
CA THR A 73 -30.25 6.90 -11.98
C THR A 73 -31.08 7.76 -11.01
N ARG A 74 -32.22 8.27 -11.49
CA ARG A 74 -33.07 9.22 -10.74
C ARG A 74 -33.67 8.60 -9.47
N GLU A 75 -34.13 7.36 -9.57
CA GLU A 75 -34.73 6.66 -8.45
C GLU A 75 -33.63 6.10 -7.54
N ALA A 76 -33.65 6.49 -6.26
CA ALA A 76 -32.52 6.28 -5.36
C ALA A 76 -32.28 4.80 -5.02
N ALA A 77 -33.34 4.00 -4.85
CA ALA A 77 -33.21 2.59 -4.53
C ALA A 77 -32.61 1.82 -5.73
N LYS A 78 -33.16 2.01 -6.92
CA LYS A 78 -32.64 1.45 -8.17
C LYS A 78 -31.21 1.90 -8.45
N ARG A 79 -30.87 3.16 -8.17
CA ARG A 79 -29.49 3.64 -8.30
C ARG A 79 -28.53 2.87 -7.38
N ALA A 80 -28.92 2.63 -6.13
CA ALA A 80 -28.12 1.85 -5.19
C ALA A 80 -27.96 0.39 -5.66
N GLU A 81 -29.03 -0.24 -6.16
CA GLU A 81 -28.99 -1.59 -6.72
C GLU A 81 -28.05 -1.71 -7.93
N GLU A 82 -28.09 -0.74 -8.84
CA GLU A 82 -27.22 -0.67 -10.02
C GLU A 82 -25.75 -0.48 -9.65
N LEU A 83 -25.47 0.39 -8.67
CA LEU A 83 -24.13 0.60 -8.11
C LEU A 83 -23.58 -0.67 -7.46
N ASP A 84 -24.40 -1.33 -6.63
CA ASP A 84 -24.06 -2.59 -5.97
C ASP A 84 -23.80 -3.71 -6.99
N ALA A 85 -24.62 -3.81 -8.04
CA ALA A 85 -24.45 -4.80 -9.12
C ALA A 85 -23.16 -4.57 -9.92
N THR A 86 -22.84 -3.31 -10.20
CA THR A 86 -21.60 -2.93 -10.87
C THR A 86 -20.40 -3.23 -9.96
N MET A 87 -20.47 -2.93 -8.66
CA MET A 87 -19.40 -3.24 -7.70
C MET A 87 -19.14 -4.76 -7.60
N ARG A 88 -20.21 -5.59 -7.59
CA ARG A 88 -20.05 -7.05 -7.67
C ARG A 88 -19.34 -7.48 -8.96
N SER A 89 -19.61 -6.82 -10.08
CA SER A 89 -18.95 -7.08 -11.36
C SER A 89 -17.47 -6.68 -11.34
N VAL A 90 -17.13 -5.55 -10.72
CA VAL A 90 -15.73 -5.14 -10.45
C VAL A 90 -15.01 -6.23 -9.67
N ILE A 91 -15.59 -6.67 -8.54
CA ILE A 91 -14.97 -7.68 -7.65
C ILE A 91 -14.82 -9.02 -8.36
N GLY A 92 -15.84 -9.46 -9.09
CA GLY A 92 -15.82 -10.76 -9.80
C GLY A 92 -14.87 -10.82 -11.00
N SER A 93 -14.42 -9.68 -11.53
CA SER A 93 -13.54 -9.61 -12.71
C SER A 93 -12.08 -9.29 -12.40
N ALA A 94 -11.78 -8.74 -11.22
CA ALA A 94 -10.44 -8.28 -10.84
C ALA A 94 -9.35 -9.36 -11.00
N GLY A 95 -9.53 -10.53 -10.40
CA GLY A 95 -8.54 -11.61 -10.46
C GLY A 95 -8.25 -12.10 -11.89
N LYS A 96 -9.27 -12.12 -12.76
CA LYS A 96 -9.11 -12.50 -14.18
C LYS A 96 -8.33 -11.46 -14.98
N ALA A 97 -8.38 -10.20 -14.57
CA ALA A 97 -7.64 -9.09 -15.18
C ALA A 97 -6.23 -8.92 -14.58
N GLY A 98 -5.82 -9.78 -13.65
CA GLY A 98 -4.53 -9.67 -12.97
C GLY A 98 -4.41 -8.42 -12.10
N VAL A 99 -5.53 -7.91 -11.59
CA VAL A 99 -5.56 -6.76 -10.67
C VAL A 99 -6.10 -7.18 -9.31
N GLU A 100 -5.69 -6.46 -8.28
CA GLU A 100 -6.26 -6.56 -6.93
C GLU A 100 -7.08 -5.31 -6.62
N LEU A 101 -7.99 -5.43 -5.66
CA LEU A 101 -8.85 -4.33 -5.24
C LEU A 101 -8.63 -4.02 -3.77
N GLY A 102 -8.66 -2.74 -3.42
CA GLY A 102 -8.48 -2.27 -2.05
C GLY A 102 -9.43 -1.14 -1.67
N ILE A 103 -9.57 -0.93 -0.37
CA ILE A 103 -10.25 0.22 0.24
C ILE A 103 -9.35 0.85 1.30
N GLY A 104 -9.56 2.14 1.55
CA GLY A 104 -8.79 2.92 2.52
C GLY A 104 -7.94 4.00 1.88
N ASN A 105 -7.45 4.92 2.71
CA ASN A 105 -6.71 6.11 2.26
C ASN A 105 -5.22 6.04 2.58
N TYR A 106 -4.84 5.29 3.63
CA TYR A 106 -3.48 5.19 4.12
C TYR A 106 -3.10 3.72 4.34
N VAL A 107 -3.91 3.03 5.15
CA VAL A 107 -3.89 1.57 5.26
C VAL A 107 -4.87 1.01 4.24
N ILE A 108 -4.41 0.04 3.45
CA ILE A 108 -5.24 -0.62 2.44
C ILE A 108 -5.76 -1.95 3.01
N GLU A 109 -7.07 -2.12 2.96
CA GLU A 109 -7.74 -3.40 3.20
C GLU A 109 -8.21 -3.99 1.85
N PRO A 110 -8.21 -5.33 1.67
CA PRO A 110 -8.76 -5.94 0.46
C PRO A 110 -10.24 -5.60 0.28
N LEU A 111 -10.66 -5.23 -0.94
CA LEU A 111 -12.07 -5.06 -1.29
C LEU A 111 -12.68 -6.41 -1.72
N THR A 112 -13.72 -6.85 -1.02
CA THR A 112 -14.34 -8.16 -1.20
C THR A 112 -15.87 -8.08 -1.23
N LEU A 113 -16.52 -9.18 -1.64
CA LEU A 113 -17.98 -9.30 -1.58
C LEU A 113 -18.55 -9.21 -0.15
N THR A 114 -17.73 -9.45 0.88
CA THR A 114 -18.17 -9.39 2.27
C THR A 114 -18.12 -7.97 2.83
N ASN A 115 -17.29 -7.09 2.27
CA ASN A 115 -17.02 -5.78 2.86
C ASN A 115 -17.36 -4.58 1.96
N TYR A 116 -17.66 -4.77 0.66
CA TYR A 116 -17.87 -3.65 -0.28
C TYR A 116 -18.97 -2.67 0.14
N LYS A 117 -19.98 -3.14 0.87
CA LYS A 117 -21.05 -2.29 1.39
C LYS A 117 -20.59 -1.25 2.42
N ARG A 118 -19.39 -1.42 3.02
CA ARG A 118 -18.77 -0.44 3.94
C ARG A 118 -18.36 0.85 3.24
N LEU A 119 -18.17 0.83 1.92
CA LEU A 119 -17.78 2.02 1.16
C LEU A 119 -18.85 3.12 1.24
N GLY A 120 -20.12 2.74 1.38
CA GLY A 120 -21.25 3.65 1.30
C GLY A 120 -21.31 4.38 -0.05
N TYR A 121 -22.37 5.17 -0.23
CA TYR A 121 -22.53 6.02 -1.40
C TYR A 121 -22.74 7.46 -0.94
N ILE A 122 -21.98 8.38 -1.52
CA ILE A 122 -22.08 9.81 -1.25
C ILE A 122 -22.68 10.53 -2.46
N GLY A 123 -23.38 11.63 -2.21
CA GLY A 123 -23.78 12.54 -3.29
C GLY A 123 -22.57 13.21 -3.94
N ASP A 124 -22.73 13.68 -5.17
CA ASP A 124 -21.71 14.46 -5.88
C ASP A 124 -22.08 15.95 -6.03
N GLY A 125 -23.17 16.38 -5.36
CA GLY A 125 -23.76 17.71 -5.49
C GLY A 125 -25.00 17.74 -6.40
N ARG A 126 -25.25 16.68 -7.18
CA ARG A 126 -26.46 16.52 -8.00
C ARG A 126 -27.49 15.64 -7.27
N PRO A 127 -28.79 15.99 -7.27
CA PRO A 127 -29.83 15.19 -6.59
C PRO A 127 -29.90 13.74 -7.10
N ASP A 128 -29.67 13.58 -8.41
CA ASP A 128 -29.82 12.31 -9.10
C ASP A 128 -28.50 11.54 -9.24
N THR A 129 -27.47 11.89 -8.48
CA THR A 129 -26.18 11.19 -8.54
C THR A 129 -25.71 10.66 -7.18
N SER A 130 -25.17 9.44 -7.21
CA SER A 130 -24.42 8.87 -6.09
C SER A 130 -23.12 8.27 -6.60
N ARG A 131 -22.07 8.35 -5.78
CA ARG A 131 -20.74 7.85 -6.12
C ARG A 131 -20.05 7.22 -4.93
N THR A 132 -19.10 6.35 -5.22
CA THR A 132 -18.12 5.87 -4.25
C THR A 132 -16.79 5.61 -4.95
N ASN A 133 -15.73 5.37 -4.19
CA ASN A 133 -14.42 5.05 -4.73
C ASN A 133 -13.80 3.83 -4.07
N PHE A 134 -12.85 3.26 -4.78
CA PHE A 134 -12.02 2.16 -4.32
C PHE A 134 -10.67 2.24 -5.03
N LEU A 135 -9.75 1.38 -4.61
CA LEU A 135 -8.41 1.29 -5.18
C LEU A 135 -8.34 0.08 -6.10
N VAL A 136 -7.76 0.28 -7.28
CA VAL A 136 -7.30 -0.82 -8.14
C VAL A 136 -5.78 -0.87 -8.05
N LYS A 137 -5.26 -2.07 -7.84
CA LYS A 137 -3.84 -2.34 -7.65
C LYS A 137 -3.32 -3.27 -8.73
N VAL A 138 -2.13 -2.98 -9.26
CA VAL A 138 -1.38 -3.86 -10.16
C VAL A 138 -0.05 -4.21 -9.50
N ARG A 139 0.26 -5.50 -9.42
CA ARG A 139 1.54 -5.98 -8.87
C ARG A 139 2.68 -5.46 -9.75
N LEU A 140 3.64 -4.76 -9.16
CA LEU A 140 4.83 -4.32 -9.87
C LEU A 140 5.81 -5.50 -9.99
N THR A 141 6.17 -5.82 -11.22
CA THR A 141 7.19 -6.83 -11.54
C THR A 141 8.52 -6.13 -11.88
N PRO A 142 9.67 -6.82 -11.74
CA PRO A 142 10.96 -6.23 -12.10
C PRO A 142 10.97 -5.67 -13.53
N GLY A 143 11.32 -4.39 -13.67
CA GLY A 143 11.36 -3.69 -14.96
C GLY A 143 10.02 -3.09 -15.43
N MET A 144 8.92 -3.33 -14.70
CA MET A 144 7.63 -2.68 -15.01
C MET A 144 7.66 -1.21 -14.60
N ASP A 145 7.21 -0.32 -15.49
CA ASP A 145 7.00 1.08 -15.18
C ASP A 145 5.55 1.38 -14.76
N LEU A 146 5.31 2.59 -14.25
CA LEU A 146 3.97 3.02 -13.86
C LEU A 146 3.02 3.24 -15.03
N ALA A 147 3.53 3.45 -16.25
CA ALA A 147 2.69 3.64 -17.43
C ALA A 147 2.03 2.31 -17.84
N ALA A 148 2.79 1.22 -17.82
CA ALA A 148 2.28 -0.13 -18.04
C ALA A 148 1.21 -0.51 -16.99
N ALA A 149 1.49 -0.22 -15.71
CA ALA A 149 0.51 -0.45 -14.65
C ALA A 149 -0.77 0.39 -14.85
N LYS A 150 -0.63 1.69 -15.19
CA LYS A 150 -1.76 2.59 -15.51
C LYS A 150 -2.60 2.04 -16.66
N ALA A 151 -1.96 1.58 -17.72
CA ALA A 151 -2.64 1.01 -18.88
C ALA A 151 -3.41 -0.27 -18.52
N GLN A 152 -2.85 -1.14 -17.67
CA GLN A 152 -3.53 -2.34 -17.19
C GLN A 152 -4.76 -1.99 -16.33
N ILE A 153 -4.65 -1.01 -15.43
CA ILE A 153 -5.78 -0.51 -14.62
C ILE A 153 -6.88 0.06 -15.54
N ALA A 154 -6.52 0.89 -16.52
CA ALA A 154 -7.48 1.45 -17.46
C ALA A 154 -8.19 0.35 -18.28
N LYS A 155 -7.44 -0.66 -18.75
CA LYS A 155 -8.00 -1.81 -19.47
C LYS A 155 -8.99 -2.59 -18.60
N PHE A 156 -8.64 -2.83 -17.33
CA PHE A 156 -9.54 -3.47 -16.38
C PHE A 156 -10.84 -2.68 -16.24
N VAL A 157 -10.75 -1.39 -15.92
CA VAL A 157 -11.93 -0.51 -15.73
C VAL A 157 -12.83 -0.47 -16.96
N ALA A 158 -12.25 -0.41 -18.16
CA ALA A 158 -12.99 -0.46 -19.41
C ALA A 158 -13.75 -1.78 -19.58
N SER A 159 -13.15 -2.91 -19.19
CA SER A 159 -13.71 -4.25 -19.35
C SER A 159 -14.83 -4.61 -18.39
N VAL A 160 -14.96 -3.89 -17.26
CA VAL A 160 -15.99 -4.19 -16.26
C VAL A 160 -17.40 -3.97 -16.84
N ALA A 161 -18.25 -4.99 -16.70
CA ALA A 161 -19.67 -4.90 -17.00
C ALA A 161 -20.36 -3.89 -16.07
N LYS A 162 -21.04 -2.92 -16.66
CA LYS A 162 -21.75 -1.84 -15.96
C LYS A 162 -23.24 -2.15 -15.98
N THR A 163 -23.94 -1.84 -14.89
CA THR A 163 -25.38 -2.07 -14.76
C THR A 163 -26.12 -0.75 -14.76
N GLY A 164 -27.13 -0.60 -15.60
CA GLY A 164 -27.95 0.60 -15.66
C GLY A 164 -27.16 1.84 -16.07
N ARG A 165 -27.29 2.94 -15.31
CA ARG A 165 -26.62 4.22 -15.61
C ARG A 165 -25.34 4.42 -14.81
N THR A 166 -24.62 3.33 -14.53
CA THR A 166 -23.35 3.42 -13.82
C THR A 166 -22.18 3.66 -14.77
N THR A 167 -21.22 4.43 -14.29
CA THR A 167 -19.94 4.69 -14.95
C THR A 167 -18.80 4.36 -14.00
N LEU A 168 -17.66 3.99 -14.58
CA LEU A 168 -16.41 3.79 -13.85
C LEU A 168 -15.35 4.70 -14.46
N THR A 169 -14.70 5.49 -13.62
CA THR A 169 -13.70 6.47 -14.06
C THR A 169 -12.45 6.35 -13.21
N VAL A 170 -11.30 6.24 -13.87
CA VAL A 170 -9.99 6.27 -13.23
C VAL A 170 -9.68 7.72 -12.82
N SER A 171 -9.16 7.93 -11.61
CA SER A 171 -8.82 9.25 -11.09
C SER A 171 -7.33 9.37 -10.76
N GLY A 172 -6.74 10.50 -11.12
CA GLY A 172 -5.35 10.84 -10.87
C GLY A 172 -4.36 9.92 -11.60
N ASP A 173 -3.09 9.99 -11.20
CA ASP A 173 -2.04 9.06 -11.62
C ASP A 173 -1.83 7.96 -10.57
N PRO A 174 -1.31 6.78 -10.97
CA PRO A 174 -0.99 5.73 -10.01
C PRO A 174 0.06 6.19 -9.00
N THR A 175 -0.16 5.80 -7.74
CA THR A 175 0.81 5.89 -6.65
C THR A 175 1.37 4.50 -6.34
N LEU A 176 2.31 4.42 -5.39
CA LEU A 176 2.92 3.15 -4.97
C LEU A 176 2.25 2.64 -3.70
N SER A 177 2.21 1.32 -3.50
CA SER A 177 1.96 0.71 -2.19
C SER A 177 2.95 -0.39 -1.86
N MET A 178 3.12 -0.65 -0.57
CA MET A 178 3.99 -1.69 -0.07
C MET A 178 3.32 -2.48 1.04
N VAL A 179 3.52 -3.80 1.01
CA VAL A 179 2.94 -4.75 1.95
C VAL A 179 3.94 -5.03 3.06
N ASN A 180 3.45 -4.93 4.30
CA ASN A 180 4.18 -5.23 5.53
C ASN A 180 5.58 -4.57 5.60
N PRO A 181 5.66 -3.22 5.63
CA PRO A 181 6.94 -2.50 5.75
C PRO A 181 7.78 -2.95 6.96
N ASP A 182 7.12 -3.28 8.07
CA ASP A 182 7.80 -3.64 9.33
C ASP A 182 8.61 -4.94 9.24
N GLN A 183 8.35 -5.80 8.25
CA GLN A 183 9.19 -6.99 8.01
C GLN A 183 10.66 -6.62 7.73
N TYR A 184 10.91 -5.40 7.25
CA TYR A 184 12.25 -4.92 6.92
C TYR A 184 12.98 -4.30 8.11
N ARG A 185 12.36 -4.24 9.29
CA ARG A 185 12.94 -3.62 10.48
C ARG A 185 14.33 -4.17 10.82
N GLY A 186 14.50 -5.49 10.84
CA GLY A 186 15.78 -6.13 11.17
C GLY A 186 16.89 -5.68 10.22
N ALA A 187 16.64 -5.74 8.91
CA ALA A 187 17.60 -5.30 7.90
C ALA A 187 17.96 -3.81 8.02
N ILE A 188 17.02 -2.95 8.40
CA ILE A 188 17.30 -1.53 8.64
C ILE A 188 18.19 -1.35 9.89
N ILE A 189 17.92 -2.11 10.97
CA ILE A 189 18.75 -2.10 12.18
C ILE A 189 20.18 -2.57 11.87
N ASP A 190 20.34 -3.60 11.04
CA ASP A 190 21.66 -4.09 10.63
C ASP A 190 22.46 -3.01 9.89
N LEU A 191 21.82 -2.26 8.99
CA LEU A 191 22.44 -1.13 8.28
C LEU A 191 22.85 -0.01 9.26
N ILE A 192 21.99 0.31 10.24
CA ILE A 192 22.27 1.31 11.27
C ILE A 192 23.43 0.86 12.17
N ALA A 193 23.44 -0.41 12.60
CA ALA A 193 24.49 -0.94 13.45
C ALA A 193 25.85 -0.95 12.73
N ALA A 194 25.85 -1.30 11.44
CA ALA A 194 27.06 -1.27 10.62
C ALA A 194 27.61 0.16 10.48
N ASP A 195 26.76 1.15 10.22
CA ASP A 195 27.18 2.55 10.16
C ASP A 195 27.68 3.05 11.52
N ALA A 196 26.97 2.79 12.62
CA ALA A 196 27.39 3.17 13.96
C ALA A 196 28.77 2.61 14.34
N ALA A 197 29.04 1.34 14.01
CA ALA A 197 30.33 0.71 14.24
C ALA A 197 31.44 1.37 13.39
N GLU A 198 31.14 1.76 12.16
CA GLU A 198 32.07 2.48 11.28
C GLU A 198 32.35 3.91 11.80
N GLN A 199 31.32 4.63 12.26
CA GLN A 199 31.51 5.95 12.86
C GLN A 199 32.39 5.86 14.11
N ALA A 200 32.11 4.92 15.03
CA ALA A 200 32.94 4.74 16.24
C ALA A 200 34.43 4.55 15.90
N LYS A 201 34.74 3.73 14.89
CA LYS A 201 36.13 3.52 14.42
C LYS A 201 36.78 4.82 13.93
N ARG A 202 36.04 5.70 13.27
CA ARG A 202 36.54 6.97 12.74
C ARG A 202 36.88 7.99 13.83
N PHE A 203 36.16 7.97 14.96
CA PHE A 203 36.45 8.84 16.10
C PHE A 203 37.59 8.32 16.99
N GLY A 204 37.99 7.06 16.83
CA GLY A 204 39.15 6.47 17.49
C GLY A 204 38.82 5.73 18.78
N THR A 205 39.86 5.18 19.41
CA THR A 205 39.73 4.35 20.61
C THR A 205 39.14 5.15 21.78
N GLY A 206 38.18 4.55 22.49
CA GLY A 206 37.50 5.19 23.62
C GLY A 206 36.29 6.04 23.21
N TYR A 207 35.86 5.98 21.95
CA TYR A 207 34.60 6.54 21.50
C TYR A 207 33.61 5.45 21.10
N GLY A 208 32.36 5.62 21.51
CA GLY A 208 31.22 4.80 21.16
C GLY A 208 30.09 5.63 20.53
N VAL A 209 29.14 4.94 19.88
CA VAL A 209 27.95 5.56 19.31
C VAL A 209 26.72 5.04 20.04
N ALA A 210 25.98 5.95 20.66
CA ALA A 210 24.65 5.66 21.18
C ALA A 210 23.61 5.93 20.08
N VAL A 211 22.83 4.91 19.75
CA VAL A 211 21.74 5.00 18.78
C VAL A 211 20.40 4.98 19.49
N SER A 212 19.51 5.91 19.16
CA SER A 212 18.14 5.95 19.70
C SER A 212 17.09 5.91 18.57
N GLY A 213 15.82 5.63 18.91
CA GLY A 213 14.72 5.57 17.96
C GLY A 213 14.54 4.21 17.26
N LEU A 214 15.31 3.18 17.67
CA LEU A 214 15.22 1.82 17.12
C LEU A 214 13.98 1.05 17.58
N ASP A 215 13.19 1.60 18.49
CA ASP A 215 11.91 1.12 19.00
C ASP A 215 10.72 1.65 18.17
N ARG A 216 10.93 2.69 17.36
CA ARG A 216 9.87 3.35 16.58
C ARG A 216 9.46 2.51 15.36
N PRO A 217 8.24 2.67 14.80
CA PRO A 217 7.80 1.95 13.61
C PRO A 217 8.66 2.23 12.37
N VAL A 218 8.65 1.32 11.39
CA VAL A 218 9.31 1.58 10.10
C VAL A 218 8.57 2.71 9.38
N GLU A 219 9.32 3.73 8.97
CA GLU A 219 8.84 4.82 8.14
C GLU A 219 9.28 4.64 6.68
N TRP A 220 8.63 5.37 5.78
CA TRP A 220 8.89 5.26 4.36
C TRP A 220 8.80 6.59 3.63
N ALA A 221 9.51 6.67 2.51
CA ALA A 221 9.44 7.78 1.58
C ALA A 221 9.58 7.25 0.15
N ARG A 222 9.02 7.97 -0.82
CA ARG A 222 9.23 7.64 -2.23
C ARG A 222 10.70 7.83 -2.59
N ALA A 223 11.32 6.81 -3.18
CA ALA A 223 12.72 6.83 -3.60
C ALA A 223 12.88 7.06 -5.10
N GLY A 224 11.87 6.68 -5.89
CA GLY A 224 11.93 6.77 -7.34
C GLY A 224 10.58 6.55 -8.01
N ALA A 225 10.62 6.13 -9.27
CA ALA A 225 9.42 5.87 -10.05
C ALA A 225 8.63 4.70 -9.46
N THR A 226 9.32 3.61 -9.08
CA THR A 226 8.73 2.39 -8.52
C THR A 226 9.34 1.99 -7.19
N GLU A 227 10.26 2.78 -6.66
CA GLU A 227 11.01 2.44 -5.45
C GLU A 227 10.62 3.30 -4.24
N VAL A 228 10.80 2.71 -3.07
CA VAL A 228 10.50 3.24 -1.75
C VAL A 228 11.73 3.11 -0.88
N PHE A 229 12.05 4.17 -0.13
CA PHE A 229 13.01 4.14 0.97
C PHE A 229 12.28 3.75 2.23
N LEU A 230 12.84 2.80 2.98
CA LEU A 230 12.39 2.40 4.31
C LEU A 230 13.45 2.78 5.33
N TYR A 231 13.05 3.35 6.44
CA TYR A 231 13.99 3.81 7.45
C TYR A 231 13.38 3.77 8.85
N LEU A 232 14.24 3.77 9.86
CA LEU A 232 13.86 4.06 11.24
C LEU A 232 14.25 5.51 11.53
N PRO A 233 13.42 6.31 12.21
CA PRO A 233 13.74 7.69 12.58
C PRO A 233 14.75 7.70 13.74
N SER A 234 15.97 7.23 13.44
CA SER A 234 17.05 7.05 14.40
C SER A 234 17.95 8.27 14.52
N THR A 235 18.57 8.43 15.69
CA THR A 235 19.56 9.48 15.96
C THR A 235 20.84 8.88 16.53
N TYR A 236 21.96 9.55 16.24
CA TYR A 236 23.30 9.12 16.62
C TYR A 236 23.89 10.15 17.57
N THR A 237 24.43 9.67 18.69
CA THR A 237 25.24 10.48 19.60
C THR A 237 26.58 9.80 19.78
N VAL A 238 27.65 10.44 19.30
CA VAL A 238 29.02 10.00 19.55
C VAL A 238 29.41 10.45 20.94
N ARG A 239 29.90 9.52 21.77
CA ARG A 239 30.35 9.82 23.13
C ARG A 239 31.68 9.13 23.40
N ARG A 240 32.44 9.68 24.33
CA ARG A 240 33.58 8.98 24.91
C ARG A 240 33.06 7.94 25.91
N ASP A 241 33.57 6.72 25.83
CA ASP A 241 33.28 5.65 26.79
C ASP A 241 34.03 5.85 28.11
#